data_AF-D3II46-F1
#
_entry.id   AF-D3II46-F1
#
_cell.length_a   1.000
_cell.length_b   1.000
_cell.length_c   1.000
_cell.angle_alpha   90.00
_cell.angle_beta   90.00
_cell.angle_gamma   90.00
#
_symmetry.space_group_name_H-M   'P 1'
#
loop_
_entity.id
_entity.type
_entity.pdbx_description
1 polymer ?
#
loop_
_entity_poly.entity_id
_entity_poly.type
_entity_poly.pdbx_seq_one_letter_code
_entity_poly.pdbx_strand_id
1 'polypeptide(L)'
;MFIETNPCTEFWFLLHFLPNVVCRQYESYEQLLPELQKHMPGYVKTKRYFIKTNLYKYLTEHGDLERAVQNSEKLCQLCQESPEDLKAYSEIHKVIELLKTI
;
A
#
# COMPACT_ATOMS: atom_id res chain seq x y z
N MET A 1 1.78 -13.16 -14.19
CA MET A 1 1.71 -12.87 -12.74
C MET A 1 0.49 -12.01 -12.51
N PHE A 2 -0.41 -12.41 -11.60
CA PHE A 2 -1.50 -11.58 -11.11
C PHE A 2 -1.06 -10.94 -9.80
N ILE A 3 -1.49 -9.69 -9.54
CA ILE A 3 -1.12 -8.92 -8.36
C ILE A 3 -2.39 -8.40 -7.72
N GLU A 4 -2.59 -8.78 -6.47
CA GLU A 4 -3.74 -8.36 -5.68
C GLU A 4 -3.38 -7.28 -4.67
N THR A 5 -4.36 -6.44 -4.33
CA THR A 5 -4.28 -5.57 -3.16
C THR A 5 -5.65 -5.47 -2.53
N ASN A 6 -5.73 -5.80 -1.25
CA ASN A 6 -6.94 -5.83 -0.45
C ASN A 6 -6.86 -4.77 0.67
N PRO A 7 -7.83 -3.84 0.81
CA PRO A 7 -9.07 -3.74 0.02
C PRO A 7 -8.91 -3.00 -1.32
N CYS A 8 -7.84 -2.23 -1.51
CA CYS A 8 -7.65 -1.42 -2.71
C CYS A 8 -6.19 -0.99 -2.86
N THR A 9 -5.79 -0.59 -4.07
CA THR A 9 -4.41 -0.15 -4.40
C THR A 9 -3.87 0.93 -3.46
N GLU A 10 -4.74 1.77 -2.90
CA GLU A 10 -4.36 2.81 -1.94
C GLU A 10 -3.75 2.27 -0.64
N PHE A 11 -3.98 0.99 -0.30
CA PHE A 11 -3.27 0.34 0.79
C PHE A 11 -1.77 0.25 0.53
N TRP A 12 -1.34 0.02 -0.72
CA TRP A 12 0.07 0.10 -1.07
C TRP A 12 0.64 1.49 -0.81
N PHE A 13 -0.10 2.56 -1.12
CA PHE A 13 0.36 3.92 -0.83
C PHE A 13 0.53 4.15 0.67
N LEU A 14 -0.38 3.63 1.49
CA LEU A 14 -0.28 3.72 2.94
C LEU A 14 0.98 3.01 3.49
N LEU A 15 1.35 1.85 2.93
CA LEU A 15 2.50 1.07 3.39
C LEU A 15 3.84 1.83 3.32
N HIS A 16 3.96 2.83 2.45
CA HIS A 16 5.13 3.72 2.38
C HIS A 16 5.34 4.56 3.65
N PHE A 17 4.30 4.77 4.45
CA PHE A 17 4.33 5.65 5.60
C PHE A 17 4.28 4.92 6.95
N LEU A 18 3.93 3.63 6.95
CA LEU A 18 3.82 2.85 8.18
C LEU A 18 5.20 2.39 8.64
N PRO A 19 5.65 2.76 9.86
CA PRO A 19 7.01 2.46 10.35
C PRO A 19 7.23 0.97 10.61
N ASN A 20 6.16 0.22 10.91
CA ASN A 20 6.18 -1.21 11.18
C ASN A 20 4.98 -1.87 10.50
N VAL A 21 5.02 -3.20 10.39
CA VAL A 21 3.85 -3.98 9.98
C VAL A 21 2.71 -3.79 10.96
N VAL A 22 1.57 -3.37 10.42
CA VAL A 22 0.32 -3.20 11.17
C VAL A 22 -0.74 -4.09 10.52
N CYS A 23 -1.15 -5.13 11.24
CA CYS A 23 -2.27 -5.98 10.86
C CYS A 23 -3.58 -5.25 11.17
N ARG A 24 -4.04 -4.43 10.22
CA ARG A 24 -5.36 -3.79 10.27
C ARG A 24 -6.29 -4.41 9.24
N GLN A 25 -7.55 -4.49 9.62
CA GLN A 25 -8.64 -4.78 8.70
C GLN A 25 -9.15 -3.44 8.16
N TYR A 26 -9.31 -3.39 6.84
CA TYR A 26 -10.02 -2.32 6.17
C TYR A 26 -11.03 -3.01 5.26
N GLU A 27 -12.32 -2.86 5.55
CA GLU A 27 -13.39 -3.49 4.77
C GLU A 27 -13.60 -2.78 3.43
N SER A 28 -13.16 -1.52 3.32
CA SER A 28 -13.36 -0.71 2.13
C SER A 28 -12.31 0.39 1.97
N TYR A 29 -12.32 1.00 0.78
CA TYR A 29 -11.55 2.21 0.49
C TYR A 29 -11.87 3.34 1.47
N GLU A 30 -13.15 3.51 1.84
CA GLU A 30 -13.62 4.56 2.73
C GLU A 30 -13.05 4.44 4.15
N GLN A 31 -12.85 3.22 4.65
CA GLN A 31 -12.20 3.01 5.95
C GLN A 31 -10.69 3.31 5.90
N LEU A 32 -10.05 3.05 4.77
CA LEU A 32 -8.61 3.26 4.58
C LEU A 32 -8.25 4.73 4.33
N LEU A 33 -9.12 5.47 3.65
CA LEU A 33 -8.86 6.83 3.19
C LEU A 33 -8.45 7.81 4.30
N PRO A 34 -9.10 7.86 5.49
CA PRO A 34 -8.70 8.76 6.56
C PRO A 34 -7.28 8.50 7.06
N GLU A 35 -6.85 7.23 7.13
CA GLU A 35 -5.48 6.88 7.54
C GLU A 35 -4.47 7.32 6.48
N LEU A 36 -4.76 7.10 5.19
CA LEU A 36 -3.90 7.58 4.11
C LEU A 36 -3.79 9.10 4.09
N GLN A 37 -4.89 9.82 4.32
CA GLN A 37 -4.92 11.28 4.32
C GLN A 37 -4.11 11.91 5.48
N LYS A 38 -3.80 11.18 6.56
CA LYS A 38 -2.84 11.63 7.59
C LYS A 38 -1.43 11.83 7.02
N HIS A 39 -1.07 11.05 6.00
CA HIS A 39 0.24 11.07 5.36
C HIS A 39 0.23 11.76 3.99
N MET A 40 -0.92 11.76 3.32
CA MET A 40 -1.16 12.43 2.05
C MET A 40 -2.33 13.42 2.17
N PRO A 41 -2.14 14.60 2.80
CA PRO A 41 -3.22 15.56 3.02
C PRO A 41 -3.89 15.97 1.71
N GLY A 42 -5.21 15.85 1.65
CA GLY A 42 -5.99 16.17 0.46
C GLY A 42 -5.95 15.11 -0.66
N TYR A 43 -5.42 13.91 -0.39
CA TYR A 43 -5.51 12.79 -1.31
C TYR A 43 -6.95 12.51 -1.72
N VAL A 44 -7.21 12.45 -3.02
CA VAL A 44 -8.48 12.03 -3.62
C VAL A 44 -8.21 11.23 -4.88
N LYS A 45 -8.95 10.13 -5.09
CA LYS A 45 -8.80 9.23 -6.25
C LYS A 45 -9.39 9.84 -7.52
N THR A 46 -8.77 10.89 -8.04
CA THR A 46 -9.19 11.57 -9.26
C THR A 46 -8.03 11.76 -10.21
N LYS A 47 -8.31 11.73 -11.52
CA LYS A 47 -7.32 12.06 -12.55
C LYS A 47 -6.68 13.44 -12.28
N ARG A 48 -7.49 14.42 -11.87
CA ARG A 48 -7.03 15.78 -11.54
C ARG A 48 -5.98 15.77 -10.41
N TYR A 49 -6.20 14.98 -9.36
CA TYR A 49 -5.25 14.84 -8.27
C TYR A 49 -3.92 14.26 -8.76
N PHE A 50 -3.94 13.15 -9.49
CA PHE A 50 -2.70 12.50 -9.97
C PHE A 50 -1.95 13.29 -11.05
N ILE A 51 -2.64 14.16 -11.81
CA ILE A 51 -1.97 15.11 -12.72
C ILE A 51 -1.24 16.20 -11.92
N LYS A 52 -1.89 16.74 -10.87
CA LYS A 52 -1.32 17.82 -10.06
C LYS A 52 -0.23 17.31 -9.12
N THR A 53 -0.46 16.15 -8.52
CA THR A 53 0.41 15.49 -7.55
C THR A 53 1.11 14.35 -8.28
N ASN A 54 2.39 14.53 -8.60
CA ASN A 54 3.20 13.43 -9.09
C ASN A 54 3.35 12.38 -7.97
N LEU A 55 2.53 11.32 -8.04
CA LEU A 55 2.43 10.29 -7.00
C LEU A 55 3.78 9.66 -6.69
N TYR A 56 4.54 9.28 -7.71
CA TYR A 56 5.85 8.64 -7.54
C TYR A 56 6.81 9.56 -6.79
N LYS A 57 6.90 10.82 -7.24
CA LYS A 57 7.73 11.83 -6.57
C LYS A 57 7.32 11.99 -5.10
N TYR A 58 6.02 12.12 -4.83
CA TYR A 58 5.52 12.27 -3.46
C TYR A 58 5.88 11.07 -2.57
N LEU A 59 5.64 9.84 -3.05
CA LEU A 59 5.95 8.62 -2.30
C LEU A 59 7.46 8.45 -2.05
N THR A 60 8.31 8.88 -2.98
CA THR A 60 9.77 8.87 -2.82
C THR A 60 10.27 9.96 -1.87
N GLU A 61 9.68 11.15 -1.90
CA GLU A 61 10.11 12.28 -1.05
C GLU A 61 9.60 12.18 0.40
N HIS A 62 8.44 11.56 0.61
CA HIS A 62 7.77 11.54 1.91
C HIS A 62 7.55 10.14 2.50
N GLY A 63 7.72 9.10 1.69
CA GLY A 63 7.57 7.71 2.08
C GLY A 63 8.86 6.93 1.94
N ASP A 64 8.75 5.61 2.11
CA ASP A 64 9.89 4.69 2.07
C ASP A 64 9.50 3.44 1.30
N LEU A 65 10.09 3.27 0.10
CA LEU A 65 9.79 2.13 -0.77
C LEU A 65 10.28 0.81 -0.19
N GLU A 66 11.48 0.79 0.37
CA GLU A 66 12.06 -0.43 0.95
C GLU A 66 11.20 -0.91 2.11
N ARG A 67 10.75 0.01 2.95
CA ARG A 67 9.80 -0.27 4.03
C ARG A 67 8.45 -0.74 3.51
N ALA A 68 7.92 -0.11 2.46
CA ALA A 68 6.66 -0.55 1.86
C ALA A 68 6.76 -2.00 1.35
N VAL A 69 7.88 -2.36 0.70
CA VAL A 69 8.18 -3.71 0.24
C VAL A 69 8.23 -4.70 1.40
N GLN A 70 9.02 -4.40 2.44
CA GLN A 70 9.15 -5.27 3.63
C GLN A 70 7.80 -5.46 4.34
N ASN A 71 7.04 -4.38 4.54
CA ASN A 71 5.74 -4.45 5.18
C ASN A 71 4.74 -5.27 4.36
N SER A 72 4.74 -5.06 3.03
CA SER A 72 3.89 -5.76 2.07
C SER A 72 4.18 -7.27 2.06
N GLU A 73 5.45 -7.66 2.00
CA GLU A 73 5.87 -9.08 2.03
C GLU A 73 5.38 -9.77 3.31
N LYS A 74 5.66 -9.17 4.48
CA LYS A 74 5.27 -9.74 5.77
C LYS A 74 3.75 -9.80 5.96
N LEU A 75 3.00 -8.82 5.49
CA LEU A 75 1.53 -8.88 5.50
C LEU A 75 1.00 -10.02 4.62
N CYS A 76 1.57 -10.22 3.44
CA CYS A 76 1.18 -11.34 2.58
C CYS A 76 1.48 -12.70 3.23
N GLN A 77 2.62 -12.86 3.89
CA GLN A 77 2.93 -14.09 4.66
C GLN A 77 1.88 -14.33 5.76
N LEU A 78 1.57 -13.30 6.55
CA LEU A 78 0.56 -13.38 7.62
C LEU A 78 -0.86 -13.66 7.11
N CYS A 79 -1.20 -13.21 5.90
CA CYS A 79 -2.48 -13.53 5.26
C CYS A 79 -2.55 -14.98 4.78
N GLN A 80 -1.41 -15.58 4.40
CA GLN A 80 -1.35 -16.99 4.03
C GLN A 80 -1.44 -17.91 5.26
N GLU A 81 -0.86 -17.48 6.39
CA GLU A 81 -0.90 -18.23 7.65
C GLU A 81 -2.27 -18.20 8.34
N SER A 82 -3.05 -17.14 8.15
CA SER A 82 -4.38 -16.97 8.76
C SER A 82 -5.33 -16.24 7.82
N PRO A 83 -5.79 -16.90 6.74
CA PRO A 83 -6.65 -16.29 5.71
C PRO A 83 -8.03 -15.87 6.22
N GLU A 84 -8.52 -16.49 7.30
CA GLU A 84 -9.79 -16.17 7.95
C GLU A 84 -9.82 -14.78 8.60
N ASP A 85 -8.66 -14.18 8.89
CA ASP A 85 -8.56 -12.90 9.59
C ASP A 85 -8.83 -11.67 8.70
N LEU A 86 -9.18 -11.85 7.42
CA LEU A 86 -9.53 -10.77 6.46
C LEU A 86 -8.62 -9.52 6.58
N LYS A 87 -7.30 -9.73 6.58
CA LYS A 87 -6.31 -8.66 6.77
C LYS A 87 -6.11 -7.87 5.48
N ALA A 88 -5.77 -6.57 5.60
CA ALA A 88 -5.34 -5.79 4.46
C ALA A 88 -3.92 -6.20 4.02
N TYR A 89 -3.72 -6.36 2.71
CA TYR A 89 -2.43 -6.73 2.12
C TYR A 89 -2.27 -6.13 0.73
N SER A 90 -1.03 -6.07 0.26
CA SER A 90 -0.71 -5.74 -1.14
C SER A 90 0.36 -6.71 -1.61
N GLU A 91 0.24 -7.21 -2.84
CA GLU A 91 1.24 -8.05 -3.46
C GLU A 91 2.20 -7.27 -4.36
N ILE A 92 2.16 -5.93 -4.34
CA ILE A 92 2.98 -5.08 -5.23
C ILE A 92 4.49 -5.32 -5.02
N HIS A 93 4.93 -5.72 -3.82
CA HIS A 93 6.32 -6.14 -3.59
C HIS A 93 6.80 -7.20 -4.59
N LYS A 94 5.93 -8.13 -5.02
CA LYS A 94 6.28 -9.16 -6.02
C LYS A 94 6.67 -8.55 -7.38
N VAL A 95 6.02 -7.45 -7.78
CA VAL A 95 6.39 -6.71 -8.99
C VAL A 95 7.74 -6.04 -8.81
N ILE A 96 7.96 -5.40 -7.67
CA ILE A 96 9.23 -4.71 -7.39
C ILE A 96 10.40 -5.69 -7.39
N GLU A 97 10.25 -6.86 -6.75
CA GLU A 97 11.28 -7.90 -6.78
C GLU A 97 11.49 -8.45 -8.19
N LEU A 98 10.42 -8.68 -8.96
CA LEU A 98 10.55 -9.11 -10.36
C LEU A 98 11.33 -8.07 -11.19
N LEU A 99 11.05 -6.78 -11.01
CA LEU A 99 11.75 -5.71 -11.73
C LEU A 99 13.24 -5.63 -11.39
N LYS A 100 13.67 -6.08 -10.20
CA LYS A 100 15.10 -6.17 -9.84
C LYS A 100 15.84 -7.32 -10.55
N THR A 101 15.10 -8.26 -11.14
CA THR A 101 15.69 -9.42 -11.85
C THR A 101 15.89 -9.19 -13.36
N ILE A 102 15.45 -8.04 -13.87
CA ILE A 102 15.55 -7.62 -15.27
C ILE A 102 16.68 -6.60 -15.40
#